data_AF-A0A519T9F1-F1
#
_entry.id   AF-A0A519T9F1-F1
#
_cell.length_a   1.000
_cell.length_b   1.000
_cell.length_c   1.000
_cell.angle_alpha   90.00
_cell.angle_beta   90.00
_cell.angle_gamma   90.00
#
_symmetry.space_group_name_H-M   'P 1'
#
loop_
_entity.id
_entity.type
_entity.pdbx_description
1 polymer ?
#
loop_
_entity_poly.entity_id
_entity_poly.type
_entity_poly.pdbx_seq_one_letter_code
_entity_poly.pdbx_strand_id
1 'polypeptide(L)'
;MEPDYLPSISLLTRLHNPGWQDQLRHSVRLYLALGAEAPTTLEAELESLLQRTEQQLLDYLLAGEPPTPAARQQAQVFLDMAQHELLSSAAEMQELLEELVAA
;
A
#
# COMPACT_ATOMS: atom_id res chain seq x y z
N MET A 1 -13.52 27.42 -6.13
CA MET A 1 -13.87 26.49 -5.05
C MET A 1 -13.71 25.11 -5.63
N GLU A 2 -12.62 24.41 -5.29
CA GLU A 2 -12.52 22.99 -5.64
C GLU A 2 -13.55 22.25 -4.79
N PRO A 3 -14.38 21.38 -5.39
CA PRO A 3 -15.37 20.62 -4.63
C PRO A 3 -14.64 19.67 -3.68
N ASP A 4 -15.05 19.65 -2.41
CA ASP A 4 -14.60 18.64 -1.45
C ASP A 4 -14.98 17.26 -1.99
N TYR A 5 -13.97 16.49 -2.39
CA TYR A 5 -14.18 15.13 -2.87
C TYR A 5 -14.45 14.21 -1.67
N LEU A 6 -15.69 13.74 -1.55
CA LEU A 6 -16.05 12.77 -0.51
C LEU A 6 -15.75 11.35 -1.02
N PRO A 7 -15.12 10.50 -0.20
CA PRO A 7 -14.86 9.12 -0.60
C PRO A 7 -16.18 8.37 -0.85
N SER A 8 -16.21 7.60 -1.93
CA SER A 8 -17.36 6.76 -2.22
C SER A 8 -17.47 5.61 -1.21
N ILE A 9 -18.69 5.11 -1.00
CA ILE A 9 -18.90 3.88 -0.20
C ILE A 9 -18.10 2.71 -0.83
N SER A 10 -18.01 2.66 -2.15
CA SER A 10 -17.25 1.65 -2.89
C SER A 10 -15.77 1.68 -2.51
N LEU A 11 -15.16 2.86 -2.44
CA LEU A 11 -13.77 3.04 -2.01
C LEU A 11 -13.59 2.48 -0.59
N LEU A 12 -14.45 2.87 0.34
CA LEU A 12 -14.37 2.40 1.73
C LEU A 12 -14.52 0.87 1.84
N THR A 13 -15.42 0.26 1.06
CA THR A 13 -15.57 -1.21 1.07
C THR A 13 -14.35 -1.95 0.51
N ARG A 14 -13.61 -1.35 -0.43
CA ARG A 14 -12.41 -1.96 -1.01
C ARG A 14 -11.24 -2.03 -0.05
N LEU A 15 -11.16 -1.10 0.90
CA LEU A 15 -10.15 -1.13 1.95
C LEU A 15 -10.26 -2.41 2.80
N HIS A 16 -11.45 -3.01 2.89
CA HIS A 16 -11.65 -4.27 3.63
C HIS A 16 -11.54 -5.52 2.75
N ASN A 17 -11.14 -5.38 1.47
CA ASN A 17 -10.99 -6.54 0.60
C ASN A 17 -9.75 -7.37 1.01
N PRO A 18 -9.88 -8.69 1.22
CA PRO A 18 -8.75 -9.53 1.63
C PRO A 18 -7.57 -9.51 0.65
N GLY A 19 -7.83 -9.58 -0.66
CA GLY A 19 -6.76 -9.55 -1.67
C GLY A 19 -6.03 -8.21 -1.72
N TRP A 20 -6.73 -7.11 -1.44
CA TRP A 20 -6.10 -5.79 -1.29
C TRP A 20 -5.25 -5.72 -0.02
N GLN A 21 -5.74 -6.25 1.10
CA GLN A 21 -5.01 -6.32 2.37
C GLN A 21 -3.75 -7.19 2.26
N ASP A 22 -3.81 -8.32 1.55
CA ASP A 22 -2.65 -9.18 1.30
C ASP A 22 -1.57 -8.44 0.47
N GLN A 23 -1.98 -7.71 -0.57
CA GLN A 23 -1.06 -6.89 -1.36
C GLN A 23 -0.48 -5.71 -0.58
N LEU A 24 -1.27 -5.13 0.33
CA LEU A 24 -0.80 -4.08 1.24
C LEU A 24 0.27 -4.61 2.20
N ARG A 25 0.06 -5.79 2.80
CA ARG A 25 1.10 -6.46 3.62
C ARG A 25 2.34 -6.75 2.78
N HIS A 26 2.18 -7.18 1.54
CA HIS A 26 3.30 -7.40 0.63
C HIS A 26 4.09 -6.12 0.33
N SER A 27 3.42 -4.98 0.08
CA SER A 27 4.10 -3.71 -0.16
C SER A 27 4.92 -3.26 1.05
N VAL A 28 4.36 -3.39 2.26
CA VAL A 28 5.08 -3.08 3.51
C VAL A 28 6.29 -4.02 3.70
N ARG A 29 6.17 -5.31 3.38
CA ARG A 29 7.32 -6.25 3.41
C ARG A 29 8.42 -5.86 2.45
N LEU A 30 8.09 -5.44 1.22
CA LEU A 30 9.06 -4.95 0.26
C LEU A 30 9.76 -3.67 0.76
N TYR A 31 9.01 -2.76 1.37
CA TYR A 31 9.56 -1.57 2.01
C TYR A 31 10.54 -1.91 3.15
N LEU A 32 10.18 -2.84 4.03
CA LEU A 32 11.05 -3.31 5.10
C LEU A 32 12.31 -4.02 4.57
N ALA A 33 12.17 -4.83 3.51
CA ALA A 33 13.29 -5.50 2.86
C ALA A 33 14.27 -4.52 2.22
N LEU A 34 13.80 -3.42 1.63
CA LEU A 34 14.65 -2.33 1.14
C LEU A 34 15.44 -1.66 2.27
N GLY A 35 14.84 -1.50 3.45
CA GLY A 35 15.52 -0.95 4.63
C GLY A 35 16.53 -1.90 5.28
N ALA A 36 16.44 -3.21 5.00
CA ALA A 36 17.27 -4.25 5.61
C ALA A 36 18.52 -4.55 4.78
N GLU A 37 19.45 -3.59 4.68
CA GLU A 37 20.79 -3.72 4.04
C GLU A 37 20.80 -4.64 2.81
N ALA A 38 19.83 -4.45 1.89
CA ALA A 38 19.75 -5.28 0.70
C ALA A 38 21.04 -5.13 -0.11
N PRO A 39 21.57 -6.19 -0.73
CA PRO A 39 22.66 -6.05 -1.68
C PRO A 39 22.29 -5.00 -2.74
N THR A 40 23.19 -4.07 -3.05
CA THR A 40 22.92 -2.94 -3.99
C THR A 40 22.40 -3.40 -5.36
N THR A 41 22.68 -4.65 -5.76
CA THR A 41 22.16 -5.28 -6.97
C THR A 41 20.68 -5.62 -6.92
N LEU A 42 20.11 -5.83 -5.73
CA LEU A 42 18.70 -6.19 -5.51
C LEU A 42 17.83 -4.97 -5.13
N GLU A 43 18.43 -3.88 -4.65
CA GLU A 43 17.70 -2.65 -4.27
C GLU A 43 16.83 -2.13 -5.42
N ALA A 44 17.38 -1.97 -6.63
CA ALA A 44 16.64 -1.45 -7.77
C ALA A 44 15.48 -2.37 -8.20
N GLU A 45 15.64 -3.70 -8.06
CA GLU A 45 14.58 -4.65 -8.37
C GLU A 45 13.46 -4.58 -7.33
N LEU A 46 13.82 -4.51 -6.05
CA LEU A 46 12.88 -4.37 -4.94
C LEU A 46 12.12 -3.04 -5.00
N GLU A 47 12.80 -1.92 -5.32
CA GLU A 47 12.15 -0.63 -5.55
C GLU A 47 11.15 -0.69 -6.71
N SER A 48 11.52 -1.34 -7.83
CA SER A 48 10.62 -1.51 -8.97
C SER A 48 9.39 -2.36 -8.61
N LEU A 49 9.58 -3.42 -7.83
CA LEU A 49 8.50 -4.27 -7.34
C LEU A 49 7.57 -3.50 -6.38
N LEU A 50 8.15 -2.70 -5.47
CA LEU A 50 7.39 -1.88 -4.54
C LEU A 50 6.52 -0.87 -5.31
N GLN A 51 7.12 -0.09 -6.20
CA GLN A 51 6.40 0.91 -7.01
C GLN A 51 5.27 0.28 -7.83
N ARG A 52 5.50 -0.90 -8.42
CA ARG A 52 4.47 -1.62 -9.16
C ARG A 52 3.34 -2.08 -8.26
N THR A 53 3.67 -2.61 -7.09
CA THR A 53 2.68 -3.10 -6.12
C THR A 53 1.82 -1.95 -5.59
N GLU A 54 2.43 -0.82 -5.24
CA GLU A 54 1.70 0.37 -4.79
C GLU A 54 0.81 0.95 -5.88
N GLN A 55 1.27 0.98 -7.12
CA GLN A 55 0.42 1.40 -8.25
C GLN A 55 -0.78 0.47 -8.43
N GLN A 56 -0.60 -0.84 -8.28
CA GLN A 56 -1.72 -1.81 -8.36
C GLN A 56 -2.74 -1.61 -7.23
N LEU A 57 -2.26 -1.39 -5.99
CA LEU A 57 -3.11 -1.06 -4.84
C LEU A 57 -3.92 0.21 -5.10
N LEU A 58 -3.29 1.24 -5.65
CA LEU A 58 -3.93 2.51 -5.97
C LEU A 58 -4.95 2.36 -7.10
N ASP A 59 -4.60 1.64 -8.17
CA ASP A 59 -5.49 1.37 -9.31
C ASP A 59 -6.75 0.61 -8.86
N TYR A 60 -6.59 -0.33 -7.92
CA TYR A 60 -7.73 -1.05 -7.34
C TYR A 60 -8.66 -0.12 -6.56
N LEU A 61 -8.12 0.80 -5.74
CA LEU A 61 -8.93 1.79 -5.02
C LEU A 61 -9.66 2.72 -5.98
N LEU A 62 -9.01 3.13 -7.07
CA LEU A 62 -9.54 4.02 -8.09
C LEU A 62 -10.54 3.37 -9.06
N ALA A 63 -10.75 2.05 -9.00
CA ALA A 63 -11.65 1.37 -9.91
C ALA A 63 -13.08 1.96 -9.85
N GLY A 64 -13.60 2.53 -10.93
CA GLY A 64 -14.93 3.14 -10.92
C GLY A 64 -15.05 4.45 -10.13
N GLU A 65 -13.95 5.00 -9.61
CA GLU A 65 -13.89 6.38 -9.15
C GLU A 65 -13.71 7.31 -10.38
N PRO A 66 -14.16 8.57 -10.30
CA PRO A 66 -13.93 9.53 -11.37
C PRO A 66 -12.41 9.77 -11.56
N PRO A 67 -11.91 9.91 -12.81
CA PRO A 67 -10.49 10.10 -13.10
C PRO A 67 -10.05 11.55 -12.81
N THR A 68 -10.20 11.98 -11.57
CA THR A 68 -9.86 13.32 -11.10
C THR A 68 -8.62 13.30 -10.22
N PRO A 69 -7.83 14.39 -10.18
CA PRO A 69 -6.71 14.51 -9.25
C PRO A 69 -7.13 14.33 -7.79
N ALA A 70 -8.31 14.84 -7.42
CA ALA A 70 -8.84 14.72 -6.06
C ALA A 70 -9.13 13.26 -5.67
N ALA A 71 -9.73 12.46 -6.56
CA ALA A 71 -9.95 11.04 -6.30
C ALA A 71 -8.63 10.27 -6.14
N ARG A 72 -7.64 10.57 -6.98
CA ARG A 72 -6.29 10.01 -6.88
C ARG A 72 -5.61 10.36 -5.56
N GLN A 73 -5.66 11.65 -5.18
CA GLN A 73 -5.09 12.10 -3.92
C GLN A 73 -5.76 11.42 -2.73
N GLN A 74 -7.08 11.29 -2.74
CA GLN A 74 -7.82 10.61 -1.67
C GLN A 74 -7.45 9.13 -1.57
N ALA A 75 -7.38 8.42 -2.69
CA ALA A 75 -6.97 7.02 -2.71
C ALA A 75 -5.52 6.84 -2.21
N GLN A 76 -4.61 7.76 -2.57
CA GLN A 76 -3.25 7.78 -2.05
C GLN A 76 -3.23 7.96 -0.52
N VAL A 77 -4.00 8.92 0.01
CA VAL A 77 -4.10 9.12 1.47
C VAL A 77 -4.55 7.86 2.19
N PHE A 78 -5.53 7.13 1.65
CA PHE A 78 -5.96 5.86 2.26
C PHE A 78 -4.90 4.77 2.19
N LEU A 79 -4.15 4.67 1.09
CA LEU A 79 -3.02 3.75 0.99
C LEU A 79 -1.94 4.09 2.03
N ASP A 80 -1.52 5.35 2.11
CA ASP A 80 -0.50 5.82 3.05
C ASP A 80 -0.93 5.57 4.51
N MET A 81 -2.20 5.84 4.84
CA MET A 81 -2.75 5.59 6.17
C MET A 81 -2.72 4.10 6.52
N ALA A 82 -3.11 3.23 5.59
CA ALA A 82 -3.15 1.79 5.82
C ALA A 82 -1.73 1.20 5.97
N GLN A 83 -0.77 1.65 5.15
CA GLN A 83 0.64 1.28 5.31
C GLN A 83 1.19 1.75 6.67
N HIS A 84 0.86 2.99 7.08
CA HIS A 84 1.27 3.52 8.38
C HIS A 84 0.67 2.73 9.55
N GLU A 85 -0.59 2.32 9.45
CA GLU A 85 -1.26 1.50 10.47
C GLU A 85 -0.54 0.16 10.66
N LEU A 86 -0.19 -0.52 9.57
CA LEU A 86 0.59 -1.77 9.63
C LEU A 86 1.98 -1.57 10.25
N LEU A 87 2.68 -0.50 9.88
CA LEU A 87 4.01 -0.19 10.40
C LEU A 87 4.00 0.26 11.88
N SER A 88 2.89 0.86 12.34
CA SER A 88 2.74 1.34 13.72
C SER A 88 2.18 0.26 14.67
N SER A 89 1.54 -0.78 14.13
CA SER A 89 1.08 -1.93 14.91
C SER A 89 2.22 -2.88 15.24
N ALA A 90 2.57 -2.99 16.53
CA ALA A 90 3.68 -3.84 16.98
C ALA A 90 3.46 -5.33 16.65
N ALA A 91 2.22 -5.81 16.72
CA ALA A 91 1.89 -7.20 16.41
C ALA A 91 2.03 -7.49 14.91
N GLU A 92 1.44 -6.64 14.07
CA GLU A 92 1.54 -6.75 12.61
C GLU A 92 2.99 -6.63 12.15
N MET A 93 3.72 -5.63 12.66
CA MET A 93 5.14 -5.45 12.33
C MET A 93 5.97 -6.67 12.72
N GLN A 94 5.72 -7.28 13.88
CA GLN A 94 6.42 -8.50 14.29
C GLN A 94 6.12 -9.66 13.33
N GLU A 95 4.85 -9.88 12.96
CA GLU A 95 4.49 -10.89 11.97
C GLU A 95 5.18 -10.66 10.62
N LEU A 96 5.19 -9.42 10.13
CA LEU A 96 5.82 -9.07 8.86
C LEU A 96 7.34 -9.32 8.88
N LEU A 97 8.00 -9.04 10.01
CA LEU A 97 9.43 -9.33 10.19
C LEU A 97 9.71 -10.83 10.27
N GLU A 98 8.88 -11.60 10.97
CA GLU A 98 8.99 -13.07 11.04
C GLU A 98 8.80 -13.70 9.64
N GLU A 99 7.81 -13.22 8.88
CA GLU A 99 7.58 -13.65 7.49
C GLU A 99 8.73 -13.29 6.54
N LEU A 100 9.46 -12.19 6.79
CA LEU A 100 10.64 -11.81 6.00
C LEU A 100 11.85 -12.70 6.29
N VAL A 101 12.02 -13.15 7.54
CA VAL A 101 13.13 -14.03 7.94
C VAL A 101 12.86 -15.49 7.54
N ALA A 102 11.59 -15.89 7.46
CA ALA A 102 11.20 -17.26 7.10
C ALA A 102 11.14 -17.55 5.60
N ALA A 103 11.26 -16.53 4.74
CA ALA A 103 11.21 -16.62 3.27
C ALA A 103 12.61 -16.73 2.65
#